data_AF-A0A7L2A716-F1
#
_entry.id   AF-A0A7L2A716-F1
#
_cell.length_a   1.000
_cell.length_b   1.000
_cell.length_c   1.000
_cell.angle_alpha   90.00
_cell.angle_beta   90.00
_cell.angle_gamma   90.00
#
_symmetry.space_group_name_H-M   'P 1'
#
loop_
_entity.id
_entity.type
_entity.pdbx_description
1 polymer ?
#
loop_
_entity_poly.entity_id
_entity_poly.type
_entity_poly.pdbx_seq_one_letter_code
_entity_poly.pdbx_strand_id
1 'polypeptide(L)'
;QVLATDMSKHMNLLADLKTMVETKKVTSLGVLLLDNYSDRIQVLQNMVHCADLSNPTKPLELYRQWTDRIMEEFFQQGDKERERGMEISPMCDKHTASVENSASPQVGFIDFIAHPLWETWADLVHPDAQELLDTLEDNREWYQSMIPRSPSPPP
;
A
#
# COMPACT_ATOMS: atom_id res chain seq x y z
N GLN A 1 17.21 -5.03 -5.60
CA GLN A 1 16.44 -3.82 -5.25
C GLN A 1 15.24 -3.67 -6.18
N VAL A 2 15.40 -3.57 -7.51
CA VAL A 2 14.26 -3.52 -8.45
C VAL A 2 13.34 -4.76 -8.37
N LEU A 3 13.89 -5.97 -8.21
CA LEU A 3 13.06 -7.19 -8.06
C LEU A 3 12.20 -7.21 -6.78
N ALA A 4 12.46 -6.32 -5.81
CA ALA A 4 11.69 -6.27 -4.57
C ALA A 4 10.41 -5.41 -4.68
N THR A 5 10.25 -4.64 -5.76
CA THR A 5 9.00 -3.91 -6.07
C THR A 5 7.98 -4.79 -6.78
N ASP A 6 8.34 -6.04 -7.10
CA ASP A 6 7.40 -7.03 -7.61
C ASP A 6 6.39 -7.40 -6.52
N MET A 7 5.12 -7.05 -6.74
CA MET A 7 4.03 -7.34 -5.81
C MET A 7 3.86 -8.84 -5.53
N SER A 8 4.34 -9.73 -6.40
CA SER A 8 4.37 -11.18 -6.13
C SER A 8 5.26 -11.57 -4.94
N LYS A 9 6.20 -10.69 -4.55
CA LYS A 9 7.13 -10.89 -3.42
C LYS A 9 6.69 -10.19 -2.15
N HIS A 10 5.67 -9.33 -2.21
CA HIS A 10 5.24 -8.49 -1.08
C HIS A 10 5.05 -9.28 0.22
N MET A 11 4.31 -10.39 0.18
CA MET A 11 4.01 -11.17 1.39
C MET A 11 5.26 -11.81 2.03
N ASN A 12 6.22 -12.23 1.22
CA ASN A 12 7.49 -12.76 1.73
C ASN A 12 8.33 -11.65 2.35
N LEU A 13 8.45 -10.49 1.67
CA LEU A 13 9.18 -9.33 2.20
C LEU A 13 8.59 -8.85 3.53
N LEU A 14 7.26 -8.82 3.63
CA LEU A 14 6.54 -8.44 4.85
C LEU A 14 6.77 -9.45 5.98
N ALA A 15 6.70 -10.75 5.69
CA ALA A 15 6.95 -11.79 6.69
C ALA A 15 8.37 -11.69 7.24
N ASP A 16 9.36 -11.55 6.36
CA ASP A 16 10.76 -11.41 6.76
C ASP A 16 10.95 -10.12 7.60
N LEU A 17 10.31 -9.01 7.20
CA LEU A 17 10.36 -7.74 7.95
C LEU A 17 9.76 -7.90 9.37
N LYS A 18 8.64 -8.60 9.51
CA LYS A 18 8.04 -8.90 10.82
C LYS A 18 9.00 -9.69 11.72
N THR A 19 9.64 -10.73 11.18
CA THR A 19 10.66 -11.48 11.92
C THR A 19 11.84 -10.61 12.33
N MET A 20 12.24 -9.65 11.48
CA MET A 20 13.30 -8.70 11.83
C MET A 20 12.88 -7.78 12.97
N VAL A 21 11.65 -7.28 12.98
CA VAL A 21 11.11 -6.45 14.07
C VAL A 21 11.14 -7.21 15.40
N GLU A 22 10.72 -8.48 15.41
CA GLU A 22 10.72 -9.33 16.60
C GLU A 22 12.13 -9.60 17.16
N THR A 23 13.13 -9.65 16.28
CA THR A 23 14.52 -9.95 16.63
C THR A 23 15.42 -8.72 16.69
N LYS A 24 14.83 -7.51 16.57
CA LYS A 24 15.58 -6.27 16.40
C LYS A 24 16.52 -6.03 17.58
N LYS A 25 17.77 -5.70 17.25
CA LYS A 25 18.76 -5.21 18.21
C LYS A 25 18.95 -3.72 17.98
N VAL A 26 18.84 -2.95 19.05
CA VAL A 26 19.10 -1.51 19.02
C VAL A 26 20.36 -1.21 19.80
N THR A 27 21.16 -0.28 19.29
CA THR A 27 22.29 0.29 20.03
C THR A 27 21.78 1.10 21.23
N SER A 28 22.69 1.48 22.13
CA SER A 28 22.38 2.38 23.26
C SER A 28 21.87 3.76 22.82
N LEU A 29 22.06 4.13 21.55
CA LEU A 29 21.57 5.37 20.95
C LEU A 29 20.21 5.21 20.24
N GLY A 30 19.56 4.04 20.34
CA GLY A 30 18.29 3.75 19.67
C GLY A 30 18.41 3.42 18.18
N VAL A 31 19.63 3.35 17.64
CA VAL A 31 19.87 3.02 16.21
C VAL A 31 19.80 1.52 15.99
N LEU A 32 19.10 1.10 14.93
CA LEU A 32 19.00 -0.29 14.51
C LEU A 32 20.38 -0.89 14.16
N LEU A 33 20.66 -2.05 14.71
CA LEU A 33 21.95 -2.71 14.60
C LEU A 33 21.85 -3.84 13.55
N LEU A 34 22.50 -3.61 12.40
CA LEU A 34 22.48 -4.51 11.24
C LEU A 34 23.86 -5.12 11.02
N ASP A 35 24.11 -6.25 11.67
CA ASP A 35 25.45 -6.87 11.77
C ASP A 35 25.89 -7.59 10.51
N ASN A 36 24.95 -8.12 9.73
CA ASN A 36 25.25 -8.95 8.57
C ASN A 36 24.67 -8.36 7.27
N TYR A 37 25.19 -8.84 6.15
CA TYR A 37 24.75 -8.39 4.83
C TYR A 37 23.27 -8.70 4.56
N SER A 38 22.77 -9.83 5.05
CA SER A 38 21.37 -10.27 4.86
C SER A 38 20.40 -9.28 5.50
N ASP A 39 20.65 -8.87 6.74
CA ASP A 39 19.79 -7.91 7.43
C ASP A 39 19.82 -6.55 6.71
N ARG A 40 21.01 -6.10 6.30
CA ARG A 40 21.17 -4.82 5.58
C ARG A 40 20.43 -4.83 4.25
N ILE A 41 20.56 -5.89 3.46
CA ILE A 41 19.90 -5.95 2.15
C ILE A 41 18.38 -6.07 2.32
N GLN A 42 17.91 -6.78 3.33
CA GLN A 42 16.49 -6.94 3.63
C GLN A 42 15.85 -5.61 4.06
N VAL A 43 16.52 -4.81 4.89
CA VAL A 43 16.06 -3.45 5.24
C VAL A 43 16.01 -2.57 3.99
N LEU A 44 17.04 -2.60 3.14
CA LEU A 44 17.06 -1.80 1.91
C LEU A 44 15.98 -2.22 0.91
N GLN A 45 15.67 -3.52 0.81
CA GLN A 45 14.58 -4.02 -0.03
C GLN A 45 13.23 -3.52 0.47
N ASN A 46 12.97 -3.63 1.77
CA ASN A 46 11.74 -3.13 2.37
C ASN A 46 11.64 -1.60 2.27
N MET A 47 12.73 -0.86 2.43
CA MET A 47 12.75 0.59 2.28
C MET A 47 12.33 1.03 0.87
N VAL A 48 12.86 0.39 -0.17
CA VAL A 48 12.48 0.68 -1.56
C VAL A 48 11.03 0.26 -1.82
N HIS A 49 10.58 -0.85 -1.24
CA HIS A 49 9.20 -1.30 -1.36
C HIS A 49 8.20 -0.36 -0.68
N CYS A 50 8.50 0.11 0.54
CA CYS A 50 7.72 1.15 1.21
C CYS A 50 7.68 2.43 0.37
N ALA A 51 8.79 2.82 -0.24
CA ALA A 51 8.83 3.99 -1.12
C ALA A 51 7.90 3.83 -2.35
N ASP A 52 7.90 2.66 -2.97
CA ASP A 52 7.01 2.33 -4.09
C ASP A 52 5.53 2.35 -3.69
N LEU A 53 5.22 1.85 -2.49
CA LEU A 53 3.87 1.84 -1.92
C LEU A 53 3.58 3.03 -0.99
N SER A 54 4.28 4.15 -1.18
CA SER A 54 4.17 5.33 -0.30
C SER A 54 3.02 6.28 -0.67
N ASN A 55 2.35 6.08 -1.80
CA ASN A 55 1.29 7.00 -2.25
C ASN A 55 0.22 7.25 -1.19
N PRO A 56 -0.30 6.21 -0.49
CA PRO A 56 -1.32 6.40 0.52
C PRO A 56 -0.85 7.08 1.81
N THR A 57 0.47 7.22 2.03
CA THR A 57 1.04 7.88 3.22
C THR A 57 1.36 9.36 2.99
N LYS A 58 1.05 9.90 1.81
CA LYS A 58 1.27 11.31 1.47
C LYS A 58 0.04 12.17 1.82
N PRO A 59 0.19 13.50 1.93
CA PRO A 59 -0.95 14.40 2.05
C PRO A 59 -2.02 14.08 1.01
N LEU A 60 -3.29 14.11 1.43
CA LEU A 60 -4.43 13.64 0.64
C LEU A 60 -4.47 14.20 -0.79
N GLU A 61 -4.12 15.48 -0.98
CA GLU A 61 -4.08 16.12 -2.31
C GLU A 61 -3.13 15.41 -3.27
N LEU A 62 -1.96 14.97 -2.79
CA LEU A 62 -1.00 14.22 -3.58
C LEU A 62 -1.48 12.79 -3.79
N TYR A 63 -2.00 12.13 -2.75
CA TYR A 63 -2.47 10.76 -2.86
C TYR A 63 -3.58 10.65 -3.91
N ARG A 64 -4.54 11.57 -3.92
CA ARG A 64 -5.61 11.61 -4.93
C ARG A 64 -5.09 11.73 -6.36
N GLN A 65 -4.07 12.56 -6.60
CA GLN A 65 -3.45 12.66 -7.93
C GLN A 65 -2.83 11.33 -8.38
N TRP A 66 -2.22 10.58 -7.46
CA TRP A 66 -1.69 9.24 -7.76
C TRP A 66 -2.81 8.23 -8.00
N THR A 67 -3.89 8.28 -7.22
CA THR A 67 -5.07 7.45 -7.43
C THR A 67 -5.70 7.70 -8.80
N ASP A 68 -5.84 8.96 -9.22
CA ASP A 68 -6.40 9.29 -10.54
C ASP A 68 -5.53 8.71 -11.66
N ARG A 69 -4.20 8.82 -11.55
CA ARG A 69 -3.24 8.28 -12.53
C ARG A 69 -3.26 6.76 -12.63
N ILE A 70 -3.28 6.05 -11.50
CA ILE A 70 -3.29 4.58 -11.51
C ILE A 70 -4.62 4.05 -12.05
N MET A 71 -5.74 4.70 -11.73
CA MET A 71 -7.05 4.32 -12.26
C MET A 71 -7.12 4.58 -13.77
N GLU A 72 -6.57 5.70 -14.26
CA GLU A 72 -6.45 5.96 -15.69
C GLU A 72 -5.67 4.85 -16.41
N GLU A 73 -4.53 4.43 -15.85
CA GLU A 73 -3.72 3.34 -16.40
C GLU A 73 -4.48 2.00 -16.43
N PHE A 74 -5.17 1.65 -15.35
CA PHE A 74 -5.99 0.44 -15.27
C PHE A 74 -7.13 0.46 -16.29
N PHE A 75 -7.80 1.60 -16.48
CA PHE A 75 -8.86 1.71 -17.48
C PHE A 75 -8.33 1.60 -18.90
N GLN A 76 -7.16 2.16 -19.19
CA GLN A 76 -6.50 1.98 -20.49
C GLN A 76 -6.12 0.52 -20.74
N GLN A 77 -5.73 -0.22 -19.69
CA GLN A 77 -5.48 -1.66 -19.80
C GLN A 77 -6.79 -2.42 -20.10
N GLY A 78 -7.87 -2.14 -19.35
CA GLY A 78 -9.15 -2.82 -19.56
C GLY A 78 -9.78 -2.54 -20.92
N ASP A 79 -9.58 -1.33 -21.46
CA ASP A 79 -9.99 -1.02 -22.84
C ASP A 79 -9.25 -1.90 -23.86
N LYS A 80 -7.94 -2.09 -23.70
CA LYS A 80 -7.14 -2.97 -24.58
C LYS A 80 -7.53 -4.45 -24.42
N GLU A 81 -7.83 -4.90 -23.20
CA GLU A 81 -8.30 -6.27 -22.95
C GLU A 81 -9.66 -6.51 -23.63
N ARG A 82 -10.58 -5.55 -23.52
CA ARG A 82 -11.89 -5.58 -24.18
C ARG A 82 -11.77 -5.62 -25.70
N GLU A 83 -10.93 -4.76 -26.29
CA GLU A 83 -10.68 -4.73 -27.73
C GLU A 83 -10.13 -6.06 -28.27
N ARG A 84 -9.38 -6.78 -27.43
CA ARG A 84 -8.80 -8.09 -27.77
C ARG A 84 -9.73 -9.26 -27.47
N GLY A 85 -10.93 -9.01 -26.95
CA GLY A 85 -11.87 -10.05 -26.53
C GLY A 85 -11.38 -10.89 -25.36
N MET A 86 -10.49 -10.33 -24.52
CA MET A 86 -10.00 -10.96 -23.30
C MET A 86 -10.94 -10.66 -22.13
N GLU A 87 -10.88 -11.50 -21.10
CA GLU A 87 -11.48 -11.16 -19.81
C GLU A 87 -10.78 -9.90 -19.25
N ILE A 88 -11.57 -8.91 -18.82
CA ILE A 88 -11.02 -7.65 -18.29
C ILE A 88 -10.49 -7.93 -16.88
N SER A 89 -9.25 -7.52 -16.62
CA SER A 89 -8.61 -7.67 -15.32
C SER A 89 -9.42 -6.98 -14.21
N PRO A 90 -9.37 -7.49 -12.97
CA PRO A 90 -9.94 -6.79 -11.83
C PRO A 90 -9.48 -5.34 -11.81
N MET A 91 -10.34 -4.42 -11.39
CA MET A 91 -10.04 -2.97 -11.32
C MET A 91 -9.91 -2.23 -12.65
N CYS A 92 -9.86 -2.94 -13.78
CA CYS A 92 -9.57 -2.33 -15.08
C CYS A 92 -10.82 -1.95 -15.89
N ASP A 93 -12.02 -2.33 -15.45
CA ASP A 93 -13.25 -2.00 -16.16
C ASP A 93 -13.88 -0.69 -15.68
N LYS A 94 -13.69 0.39 -16.46
CA LYS A 94 -14.30 1.70 -16.24
C LYS A 94 -15.84 1.72 -16.25
N HIS A 95 -16.49 0.70 -16.82
CA HIS A 95 -17.96 0.63 -16.88
C HIS A 95 -18.56 0.02 -15.61
N THR A 96 -17.78 -0.74 -14.85
CA THR A 96 -18.17 -1.24 -13.52
C THR A 96 -17.55 -0.40 -12.41
N ALA A 97 -16.49 0.37 -12.68
CA ALA A 97 -15.90 1.34 -11.78
C ALA A 97 -16.56 2.73 -11.92
N SER A 98 -17.61 3.01 -11.14
CA SER A 98 -18.03 4.41 -10.90
C SER A 98 -16.96 5.15 -10.06
N VAL A 99 -17.00 6.50 -10.04
CA VAL A 99 -16.18 7.31 -9.13
C VAL A 99 -16.38 6.87 -7.67
N GLU A 100 -17.60 6.45 -7.33
CA GLU A 100 -17.97 5.88 -6.02
C GLU A 100 -17.35 4.48 -5.78
N ASN A 101 -17.18 3.69 -6.84
CA ASN A 101 -16.48 2.40 -6.82
C ASN A 101 -14.95 2.56 -6.87
N SER A 102 -14.41 3.78 -7.03
CA SER A 102 -12.97 4.02 -7.03
C SER A 102 -12.40 4.05 -5.61
N ALA A 103 -13.24 4.39 -4.62
CA ALA A 103 -12.84 4.50 -3.21
C ALA A 103 -12.70 3.14 -2.51
N SER A 104 -13.61 2.20 -2.77
CA SER A 104 -13.59 0.85 -2.19
C SER A 104 -12.27 0.09 -2.45
N PRO A 105 -11.72 0.12 -3.67
CA PRO A 105 -10.42 -0.47 -3.96
C PRO A 105 -9.24 0.19 -3.26
N GLN A 106 -9.28 1.50 -3.04
CA GLN A 106 -8.22 2.19 -2.28
C GLN A 106 -8.26 1.78 -0.80
N VAL A 107 -9.46 1.64 -0.21
CA VAL A 107 -9.61 1.11 1.15
C VAL A 107 -9.07 -0.31 1.23
N GLY A 108 -9.45 -1.20 0.30
CA GLY A 108 -8.93 -2.56 0.25
C GLY A 108 -7.42 -2.63 0.07
N PHE A 109 -6.85 -1.79 -0.80
CA PHE A 109 -5.40 -1.70 -0.97
C PHE A 109 -4.70 -1.25 0.32
N ILE A 110 -5.24 -0.26 1.03
CA ILE A 110 -4.67 0.17 2.30
C ILE A 110 -4.77 -0.97 3.33
N ASP A 111 -5.94 -1.56 3.51
CA ASP A 111 -6.18 -2.58 4.55
C ASP A 111 -5.33 -3.84 4.36
N PHE A 112 -5.16 -4.30 3.12
CA PHE A 112 -4.53 -5.59 2.86
C PHE A 112 -3.07 -5.50 2.42
N ILE A 113 -2.59 -4.33 1.98
CA ILE A 113 -1.24 -4.17 1.41
C ILE A 113 -0.48 -3.05 2.12
N ALA A 114 -0.97 -1.81 2.06
CA ALA A 114 -0.18 -0.66 2.50
C ALA A 114 -0.05 -0.59 4.02
N HIS A 115 -1.15 -0.74 4.76
CA HIS A 115 -1.17 -0.63 6.21
C HIS A 115 -0.32 -1.71 6.89
N PRO A 116 -0.44 -3.01 6.58
CA PRO A 116 0.42 -4.03 7.21
C PRO A 116 1.92 -3.78 6.98
N LEU A 117 2.29 -3.27 5.80
CA LEU A 117 3.67 -2.92 5.48
C LEU A 117 4.16 -1.71 6.27
N TRP A 118 3.41 -0.62 6.26
CA TRP A 118 3.79 0.62 6.92
C TRP A 118 3.76 0.53 8.45
N GLU A 119 2.82 -0.23 9.02
CA GLU A 119 2.79 -0.57 10.44
C GLU A 119 4.05 -1.33 10.86
N THR A 120 4.39 -2.40 10.13
CA THR A 120 5.61 -3.18 10.43
C THR A 120 6.88 -2.34 10.24
N TRP A 121 6.91 -1.47 9.23
CA TRP A 121 8.02 -0.55 9.03
C TRP A 121 8.12 0.47 10.18
N ALA A 122 7.00 1.02 10.63
CA ALA A 122 6.95 1.95 11.75
C ALA A 122 7.43 1.30 13.05
N ASP A 123 7.10 0.03 13.29
CA ASP A 123 7.65 -0.72 14.42
C ASP A 123 9.16 -0.90 14.35
N LEU A 124 9.71 -1.09 13.15
CA LEU A 124 11.16 -1.22 12.95
C LEU A 124 11.90 0.07 13.30
N VAL A 125 11.39 1.22 12.86
CA VAL A 125 12.04 2.53 12.99
C VAL A 125 11.39 3.42 14.06
N HIS A 126 10.61 2.86 14.98
CA HIS A 126 9.84 3.62 15.95
C HIS A 126 10.72 4.60 16.74
N PRO A 127 10.34 5.89 16.87
CA PRO A 127 9.07 6.50 16.47
C PRO A 127 9.05 7.22 15.11
N ASP A 128 10.10 7.08 14.30
CA ASP A 128 10.38 7.99 13.18
C ASP A 128 9.33 8.00 12.05
N ALA A 129 8.54 6.93 11.91
CA ALA A 129 7.53 6.82 10.86
C ALA A 129 6.08 7.04 11.34
N GLN A 130 5.86 7.47 12.59
CA GLN A 130 4.52 7.61 13.15
C GLN A 130 3.64 8.57 12.33
N GLU A 131 4.16 9.74 11.95
CA GLU A 131 3.40 10.72 11.16
C GLU A 131 2.95 10.17 9.79
N LEU A 132 3.73 9.28 9.19
CA LEU A 132 3.39 8.62 7.92
C LEU A 132 2.27 7.60 8.11
N LEU A 133 2.27 6.88 9.24
CA LEU A 133 1.22 5.93 9.59
C LEU A 133 -0.08 6.66 9.93
N ASP A 134 -0.01 7.74 10.71
CA ASP A 134 -1.18 8.57 11.03
C ASP A 134 -1.82 9.14 9.74
N THR A 135 -1.00 9.64 8.80
CA THR A 135 -1.49 10.12 7.50
C THR A 135 -2.13 9.01 6.66
N LEU A 136 -1.60 7.78 6.74
CA LEU A 136 -2.17 6.63 6.06
C LEU A 136 -3.58 6.32 6.58
N GLU A 137 -3.76 6.32 7.90
CA GLU A 137 -5.03 6.09 8.57
C GLU A 137 -6.04 7.18 8.23
N ASP A 138 -5.65 8.46 8.30
CA ASP A 138 -6.49 9.60 7.92
C ASP A 138 -6.98 9.48 6.46
N ASN A 139 -6.07 9.15 5.53
CA ASN A 139 -6.41 8.96 4.12
C ASN A 139 -7.35 7.77 3.91
N ARG A 140 -7.14 6.67 4.65
CA ARG A 140 -8.02 5.49 4.61
C ARG A 140 -9.42 5.86 5.06
N GLU A 141 -9.56 6.58 6.18
CA GLU A 141 -10.85 7.05 6.67
C GLU A 141 -11.56 7.96 5.67
N TRP A 142 -10.81 8.87 5.04
CA TRP A 142 -11.34 9.73 4.00
C TRP A 142 -11.91 8.92 2.82
N TYR A 143 -11.15 7.94 2.30
CA TYR A 143 -11.65 7.05 1.25
C TYR A 143 -12.85 6.22 1.69
N GLN A 144 -12.84 5.70 2.92
CA GLN A 144 -13.97 4.97 3.48
C GLN A 144 -15.24 5.84 3.57
N SER A 145 -15.10 7.13 3.89
CA SER A 145 -16.21 8.08 4.00
C SER A 145 -16.87 8.40 2.65
N MET A 146 -16.16 8.20 1.55
CA MET A 146 -16.69 8.40 0.20
C MET A 146 -17.49 7.20 -0.32
N ILE A 147 -17.39 6.04 0.33
CA ILE A 147 -18.14 4.84 -0.08
C ILE A 147 -19.60 5.01 0.38
N PRO A 148 -20.58 5.01 -0.54
CA PRO A 148 -21.98 5.13 -0.17
C PRO A 148 -22.38 4.01 0.80
N ARG A 149 -23.06 4.36 1.88
CA ARG A 149 -23.68 3.34 2.75
C ARG A 149 -24.80 2.67 1.95
N SER A 150 -24.75 1.34 1.83
CA SER A 150 -25.88 0.58 1.29
C SER A 150 -27.16 0.99 2.02
N PRO A 151 -28.28 1.21 1.32
CA PRO A 151 -29.55 1.44 1.99
C PRO A 151 -29.83 0.24 2.91
N SER A 152 -30.10 0.53 4.18
CA SER A 152 -30.52 -0.48 5.14
C SER A 152 -31.70 -1.28 4.56
N PRO A 153 -31.70 -2.63 4.69
CA PRO A 153 -32.85 -3.41 4.24
C PRO A 153 -34.11 -2.87 4.92
N PRO A 154 -35.25 -2.75 4.20
CA PRO A 154 -36.48 -2.34 4.84
C PRO A 154 -36.85 -3.32 5.97
N PRO A 155 -37.47 -2.83 7.06
CA PRO A 155 -37.86 -3.66 8.20
C PRO A 155 -38.84 -4.77 7.83
#